data_AF-A0A0J1F5A5-F1
#
_entry.id   AF-A0A0J1F5A5-F1
#
_cell.length_a   1.000
_cell.length_b   1.000
_cell.length_c   1.000
_cell.angle_alpha   90.00
_cell.angle_beta   90.00
_cell.angle_gamma   90.00
#
_symmetry.space_group_name_H-M   'P 1'
#
loop_
_entity.id
_entity.type
_entity.pdbx_description
1 polymer ?
#
loop_
_entity_poly.entity_id
_entity_poly.type
_entity_poly.pdbx_seq_one_letter_code
_entity_poly.pdbx_strand_id
1 'polypeptide(L)'
;MTTKSSFDFLEAARRESRYKSLSQAGTVTRKKAVAIGLGIIFLAAAGGSPWLREYEVQMEISQVNAKIAALSTLTGKVNRLNDLEKESRRQTALLGLKRAQAGHPVEVLAKVVALLPAGTTIKQFSFQSDKSVSLGLNVPLPIDVARLWLSIDRSGTFQSVNIKSVSLQDKAQEIQLTLRLK
;
A
#
# COMPACT_ATOMS: atom_id res chain seq x y z
N MET A 1 -46.09 -37.99 -108.03
CA MET A 1 -44.73 -38.12 -107.46
C MET A 1 -44.59 -37.11 -106.33
N THR A 2 -44.72 -37.55 -105.08
CA THR A 2 -44.81 -36.70 -103.88
C THR A 2 -43.93 -37.28 -102.77
N THR A 3 -42.66 -36.84 -102.71
CA THR A 3 -41.64 -37.28 -101.74
C THR A 3 -41.00 -36.11 -100.99
N LYS A 4 -41.77 -35.06 -100.69
CA LYS A 4 -41.27 -33.88 -99.92
C LYS A 4 -41.55 -33.94 -98.41
N SER A 5 -42.55 -34.70 -97.96
CA SER A 5 -43.03 -34.64 -96.57
C SER A 5 -42.13 -35.30 -95.53
N SER A 6 -41.28 -36.28 -95.91
CA SER A 6 -40.48 -37.04 -94.95
C SER A 6 -39.20 -36.32 -94.53
N PHE A 7 -38.69 -35.40 -95.35
CA PHE A 7 -37.47 -34.64 -95.05
C PHE A 7 -37.71 -33.49 -94.07
N ASP A 8 -38.84 -32.79 -94.20
CA ASP A 8 -39.19 -31.67 -93.30
C ASP A 8 -39.40 -32.12 -91.85
N PHE A 9 -39.94 -33.34 -91.65
CA PHE A 9 -40.12 -33.91 -90.31
C PHE A 9 -38.79 -34.20 -89.62
N LEU A 10 -37.80 -34.71 -90.36
CA LEU A 10 -36.48 -35.01 -89.80
C LEU A 10 -35.72 -33.73 -89.43
N GLU A 11 -35.87 -32.65 -90.20
CA GLU A 11 -35.28 -31.37 -89.84
C GLU A 11 -35.94 -30.71 -88.62
N ALA A 12 -37.27 -30.80 -88.50
CA ALA A 12 -38.00 -30.32 -87.33
C ALA A 12 -37.56 -31.04 -86.05
N ALA A 13 -37.47 -32.38 -86.08
CA ALA A 13 -37.00 -33.19 -84.96
C ALA A 13 -35.54 -32.89 -84.58
N ARG A 14 -34.69 -32.57 -85.56
CA ARG A 14 -33.28 -32.18 -85.34
C ARG A 14 -33.14 -30.79 -84.71
N ARG A 15 -34.07 -29.86 -84.95
CA ARG A 15 -34.08 -28.55 -84.30
C ARG A 15 -34.58 -28.63 -82.86
N GLU A 16 -35.61 -29.44 -82.61
CA GLU A 16 -36.19 -29.58 -81.28
C GLU A 16 -35.22 -30.24 -80.27
N SER A 17 -34.45 -31.22 -80.74
CA SER A 17 -33.38 -31.86 -79.94
C SER A 17 -32.24 -30.89 -79.59
N ARG A 18 -31.84 -29.99 -80.50
CA ARG A 18 -30.82 -28.96 -80.21
C ARG A 18 -31.29 -27.91 -79.20
N TYR A 19 -32.56 -27.53 -79.22
CA TYR A 19 -33.11 -26.59 -78.24
C TYR A 19 -33.15 -27.21 -76.83
N LYS A 20 -33.51 -28.50 -76.71
CA LYS A 20 -33.48 -29.21 -75.42
C LYS A 20 -32.06 -29.43 -74.90
N SER A 21 -31.07 -29.67 -75.76
CA SER A 21 -29.67 -29.80 -75.34
C SER A 21 -29.03 -28.48 -74.92
N LEU A 22 -29.39 -27.36 -75.57
CA LEU A 22 -28.86 -26.03 -75.21
C LEU A 22 -29.46 -25.50 -73.90
N SER A 23 -30.75 -25.75 -73.64
CA SER A 23 -31.38 -25.35 -72.36
C SER A 23 -30.90 -26.20 -71.17
N GLN A 24 -30.58 -27.47 -71.38
CA GLN A 24 -29.96 -28.32 -70.35
C GLN A 24 -28.47 -27.99 -70.14
N ALA A 25 -27.71 -27.65 -71.19
CA ALA A 25 -26.30 -27.28 -71.06
C ALA A 25 -26.09 -25.99 -70.22
N GLY A 26 -26.98 -25.00 -70.35
CA GLY A 26 -26.94 -23.77 -69.56
C GLY A 26 -27.33 -23.94 -68.08
N THR A 27 -28.17 -24.93 -67.75
CA THR A 27 -28.62 -25.16 -66.37
C THR A 27 -27.62 -26.00 -65.56
N VAL A 28 -26.94 -26.97 -66.18
CA VAL A 28 -25.94 -27.80 -65.50
C VAL A 28 -24.66 -26.99 -65.19
N THR A 29 -24.23 -26.11 -66.10
CA THR A 29 -23.08 -25.21 -65.88
C THR A 29 -23.36 -24.19 -64.78
N ARG A 30 -24.57 -23.59 -64.75
CA ARG A 30 -24.99 -22.70 -63.66
C ARG A 30 -25.07 -23.42 -62.30
N LYS A 31 -25.62 -24.63 -62.24
CA LYS A 31 -25.67 -25.42 -60.99
C LYS A 31 -24.27 -25.75 -60.46
N LYS A 32 -23.33 -26.10 -61.34
CA LYS A 32 -21.92 -26.34 -60.95
C LYS A 32 -21.24 -25.05 -60.46
N ALA A 33 -21.45 -23.91 -61.13
CA ALA A 33 -20.91 -22.63 -60.71
C ALA A 33 -21.43 -22.18 -59.34
N VAL A 34 -22.74 -22.36 -59.08
CA VAL A 34 -23.35 -22.06 -57.77
C VAL A 34 -22.80 -22.99 -56.68
N ALA A 35 -22.63 -24.28 -56.97
CA ALA A 35 -22.04 -25.22 -56.01
C ALA A 35 -20.58 -24.86 -55.65
N ILE A 36 -19.77 -24.45 -56.63
CA ILE A 36 -18.40 -23.99 -56.40
C ILE A 36 -18.39 -22.69 -55.58
N GLY A 37 -19.25 -21.73 -55.93
CA GLY A 37 -19.38 -20.48 -55.18
C GLY A 37 -19.76 -20.70 -53.72
N LEU A 38 -20.73 -21.57 -53.45
CA LEU A 38 -21.12 -21.95 -52.09
C LEU A 38 -20.00 -22.68 -51.35
N GLY A 39 -19.24 -23.56 -52.03
CA GLY A 39 -18.09 -24.25 -51.45
C GLY A 39 -16.98 -23.30 -50.99
N ILE A 40 -16.70 -22.24 -51.76
CA ILE A 40 -15.69 -21.23 -51.40
C ILE A 40 -16.13 -20.42 -50.18
N ILE A 41 -17.41 -20.02 -50.12
CA ILE A 41 -17.97 -19.29 -48.98
C ILE A 41 -17.90 -20.14 -47.71
N PHE A 42 -18.21 -21.44 -47.81
CA PHE A 42 -18.15 -22.36 -46.67
C PHE A 42 -16.71 -22.56 -46.18
N LEU A 43 -15.74 -22.69 -47.09
CA LEU A 43 -14.31 -22.78 -46.76
C LEU A 43 -13.79 -21.48 -46.11
N ALA A 44 -14.20 -20.32 -46.61
CA ALA A 44 -13.84 -19.03 -46.01
C ALA A 44 -14.42 -18.88 -44.59
N ALA A 45 -15.68 -19.28 -44.37
CA ALA A 45 -16.31 -19.25 -43.05
C ALA A 45 -15.67 -20.26 -42.08
N ALA A 46 -15.41 -21.49 -42.52
CA ALA A 46 -14.77 -22.53 -41.72
C ALA A 46 -13.31 -22.20 -41.39
N GLY A 47 -12.57 -21.62 -42.35
CA GLY A 47 -11.17 -21.20 -42.16
C GLY A 47 -11.01 -19.92 -41.35
N GLY A 48 -11.99 -19.02 -41.36
CA GLY A 48 -11.99 -17.78 -40.56
C GLY A 48 -12.45 -17.96 -39.11
N SER A 49 -13.22 -19.01 -38.82
CA SER A 49 -13.75 -19.29 -37.48
C SER A 49 -12.69 -19.50 -36.38
N PRO A 50 -11.53 -20.15 -36.62
CA PRO A 50 -10.48 -20.30 -35.61
C PRO A 50 -9.86 -18.96 -35.20
N TRP A 51 -9.67 -18.04 -36.16
CA TRP A 51 -9.02 -16.75 -35.92
C TRP A 51 -9.89 -15.80 -35.09
N LEU A 52 -11.21 -15.86 -35.27
CA LEU A 52 -12.17 -15.10 -34.47
C LEU A 52 -12.17 -15.54 -33.00
N ARG A 53 -12.00 -16.84 -32.73
CA ARG A 53 -11.93 -17.36 -31.35
C ARG A 53 -10.64 -16.94 -30.64
N GLU A 54 -9.51 -16.91 -31.34
CA GLU A 54 -8.24 -16.46 -30.79
C GLU A 54 -8.33 -15.01 -30.28
N TYR A 55 -9.07 -14.16 -31.00
CA TYR A 55 -9.24 -12.75 -30.66
C TYR A 55 -10.10 -12.54 -29.40
N GLU A 56 -11.18 -13.31 -29.26
CA GLU A 56 -12.07 -13.24 -28.10
C GLU A 56 -11.36 -13.69 -26.82
N VAL A 57 -10.58 -14.78 -26.90
CA VAL A 57 -9.79 -15.30 -25.79
C VAL A 57 -8.70 -14.31 -25.36
N GLN A 58 -8.02 -13.65 -26.31
CA GLN A 58 -7.03 -12.62 -25.97
C GLN A 58 -7.64 -11.41 -25.25
N MET A 59 -8.84 -10.99 -25.65
CA MET A 59 -9.58 -9.92 -24.98
C MET A 59 -9.94 -10.29 -23.54
N GLU A 60 -10.42 -11.51 -23.30
CA GLU A 60 -10.71 -12.00 -21.94
C GLU A 60 -9.45 -12.08 -21.08
N ILE A 61 -8.34 -12.60 -21.62
CA ILE A 61 -7.04 -12.65 -20.93
C ILE A 61 -6.57 -11.24 -20.55
N SER A 62 -6.74 -10.27 -21.44
CA SER A 62 -6.35 -8.88 -21.17
C SER A 62 -7.16 -8.25 -20.03
N GLN A 63 -8.47 -8.49 -19.99
CA GLN A 63 -9.34 -7.98 -18.92
C GLN A 63 -9.05 -8.66 -17.58
N VAL A 64 -8.77 -9.95 -17.58
CA VAL A 64 -8.40 -10.70 -16.37
C VAL A 64 -7.04 -10.22 -15.85
N ASN A 65 -6.05 -10.03 -16.72
CA ASN A 65 -4.74 -9.48 -16.33
C ASN A 65 -4.84 -8.06 -15.76
N ALA A 66 -5.71 -7.21 -16.33
CA ALA A 66 -5.95 -5.88 -15.78
C ALA A 66 -6.56 -5.93 -14.37
N LYS A 67 -7.50 -6.86 -14.12
CA LYS A 67 -8.08 -7.08 -12.78
C LYS A 67 -7.04 -7.62 -11.79
N ILE A 68 -6.18 -8.55 -12.23
CA ILE A 68 -5.07 -9.09 -11.40
C ILE A 68 -4.07 -7.98 -11.06
N ALA A 69 -3.72 -7.12 -12.00
CA ALA A 69 -2.83 -5.98 -11.77
C ALA A 69 -3.45 -4.95 -10.79
N ALA A 70 -4.74 -4.66 -10.92
CA ALA A 70 -5.44 -3.80 -9.97
C ALA A 70 -5.44 -4.40 -8.54
N LEU A 71 -5.72 -5.70 -8.42
CA LEU A 71 -5.70 -6.41 -7.14
C LEU A 71 -4.30 -6.48 -6.52
N SER A 72 -3.24 -6.69 -7.31
CA SER A 72 -1.86 -6.74 -6.79
C SER A 72 -1.41 -5.39 -6.21
N THR A 73 -1.83 -4.28 -6.80
CA THR A 73 -1.55 -2.93 -6.26
C THR A 73 -2.30 -2.65 -4.96
N LEU A 74 -3.52 -3.17 -4.79
CA LEU A 74 -4.29 -3.10 -3.56
C LEU A 74 -3.62 -3.92 -2.44
N THR A 75 -3.15 -5.13 -2.74
CA THR A 75 -2.41 -5.97 -1.78
C THR A 75 -1.12 -5.29 -1.30
N GLY A 76 -0.39 -4.62 -2.20
CA GLY A 76 0.80 -3.84 -1.84
C GLY A 76 0.50 -2.68 -0.89
N LYS A 77 -0.64 -1.98 -1.07
CA LYS A 77 -1.07 -0.90 -0.17
C LYS A 77 -1.51 -1.42 1.20
N VAL A 78 -2.23 -2.54 1.25
CA VAL A 78 -2.67 -3.16 2.52
C VAL A 78 -1.47 -3.69 3.32
N ASN A 79 -0.49 -4.33 2.67
CA ASN A 79 0.72 -4.79 3.34
C ASN A 79 1.50 -3.62 3.95
N ARG A 80 1.66 -2.50 3.21
CA ARG A 80 2.28 -1.29 3.77
C ARG A 80 1.53 -0.75 4.98
N LEU A 81 0.20 -0.69 4.94
CA LEU A 81 -0.59 -0.22 6.08
C LEU A 81 -0.45 -1.14 7.30
N ASN A 82 -0.43 -2.45 7.09
CA ASN A 82 -0.24 -3.43 8.17
C ASN A 82 1.17 -3.34 8.78
N ASP A 83 2.19 -3.10 7.97
CA ASP A 83 3.56 -2.88 8.45
C ASP A 83 3.68 -1.57 9.25
N LEU A 84 3.06 -0.49 8.78
CA LEU A 84 2.99 0.78 9.51
C LEU A 84 2.20 0.64 10.83
N GLU A 85 1.10 -0.12 10.84
CA GLU A 85 0.32 -0.38 12.06
C GLU A 85 1.14 -1.21 13.07
N LYS A 86 1.87 -2.24 12.61
CA LYS A 86 2.76 -3.03 13.47
C LYS A 86 3.87 -2.17 14.06
N GLU A 87 4.47 -1.28 13.27
CA GLU A 87 5.51 -0.36 13.75
C GLU A 87 4.95 0.64 14.77
N SER A 88 3.77 1.19 14.51
CA SER A 88 3.06 2.06 15.46
C SER A 88 2.72 1.35 16.78
N ARG A 89 2.21 0.11 16.72
CA ARG A 89 1.93 -0.70 17.92
C ARG A 89 3.20 -1.00 18.71
N ARG A 90 4.33 -1.30 18.04
CA ARG A 90 5.63 -1.50 18.70
C ARG A 90 6.11 -0.24 19.41
N GLN A 91 6.05 0.91 18.75
CA GLN A 91 6.42 2.19 19.37
C GLN A 91 5.52 2.54 20.55
N THR A 92 4.21 2.30 20.43
CA THR A 92 3.25 2.54 21.51
C THR A 92 3.47 1.60 22.70
N ALA A 93 3.80 0.33 22.45
CA ALA A 93 4.16 -0.63 23.49
C ALA A 93 5.47 -0.24 24.19
N LEU A 94 6.48 0.21 23.44
CA LEU A 94 7.73 0.73 24.02
C LEU A 94 7.50 1.99 24.86
N LEU A 95 6.63 2.90 24.41
CA LEU A 95 6.24 4.08 25.17
C LEU A 95 5.43 3.70 26.42
N GLY A 96 4.55 2.71 26.33
CA GLY A 96 3.78 2.17 27.45
C GLY A 96 4.70 1.53 28.51
N LEU A 97 5.70 0.75 28.08
CA LEU A 97 6.72 0.19 28.97
C LEU A 97 7.58 1.29 29.61
N LYS A 98 7.97 2.32 28.85
CA LYS A 98 8.68 3.49 29.40
C LYS A 98 7.82 4.26 30.41
N ARG A 99 6.52 4.41 30.15
CA ARG A 99 5.59 5.15 31.03
C ARG A 99 5.20 4.35 32.29
N ALA A 100 5.15 3.02 32.19
CA ALA A 100 4.89 2.14 33.32
C ALA A 100 6.11 2.00 34.25
N GLN A 101 7.33 2.15 33.72
CA GLN A 101 8.57 2.09 34.51
C GLN A 101 9.04 3.48 35.00
N ALA A 102 8.75 4.55 34.27
CA ALA A 102 9.10 5.91 34.68
C ALA A 102 7.92 6.55 35.42
N GLY A 103 7.97 6.55 36.75
CA GLY A 103 7.10 7.40 37.56
C GLY A 103 7.08 8.84 37.02
N HIS A 104 5.91 9.46 37.00
CA HIS A 104 5.60 10.71 36.29
C HIS A 104 6.72 11.77 36.38
N PRO A 105 7.63 11.86 35.38
CA PRO A 105 8.83 12.70 35.50
C PRO A 105 8.47 14.19 35.52
N VAL A 106 7.34 14.55 34.92
CA VAL A 106 6.77 15.90 34.93
C VAL A 106 6.30 16.29 36.34
N GLU A 107 5.63 15.39 37.06
CA GLU A 107 5.19 15.66 38.43
C GLU A 107 6.37 15.78 39.39
N VAL A 108 7.39 14.95 39.20
CA VAL A 108 8.64 15.01 39.97
C VAL A 108 9.37 16.32 39.70
N LEU A 109 9.48 16.73 38.43
CA LEU A 109 10.08 18.01 38.07
C LEU A 109 9.31 19.20 38.70
N ALA A 110 7.98 19.17 38.66
CA ALA A 110 7.16 20.21 39.29
C ALA A 110 7.40 20.31 40.80
N LYS A 111 7.52 19.17 41.49
CA LYS A 111 7.87 19.13 42.93
C LYS A 111 9.27 19.67 43.19
N VAL A 112 10.25 19.34 42.35
CA VAL A 112 11.62 19.86 42.48
C VAL A 112 11.64 21.37 42.30
N VAL A 113 10.99 21.88 41.25
CA VAL A 113 10.93 23.33 40.96
C VAL A 113 10.32 24.11 42.13
N ALA A 114 9.30 23.56 42.78
CA ALA A 114 8.68 24.18 43.97
C ALA A 114 9.63 24.27 45.18
N LEU A 115 10.70 23.48 45.22
CA LEU A 115 11.69 23.45 46.31
C LEU A 115 12.96 24.26 45.98
N LEU A 116 13.08 24.81 44.77
CA LEU A 116 14.25 25.58 44.36
C LEU A 116 14.22 27.01 44.92
N PRO A 117 15.37 27.56 45.38
CA PRO A 117 15.50 28.96 45.72
C PRO A 117 15.22 29.87 44.52
N ALA A 118 14.71 31.08 44.78
CA ALA A 118 14.50 32.08 43.76
C ALA A 118 15.82 32.40 43.00
N GLY A 119 15.74 32.52 41.68
CA GLY A 119 16.91 32.79 40.83
C GLY A 119 17.79 31.57 40.52
N THR A 120 17.43 30.37 40.99
CA THR A 120 18.11 29.13 40.62
C THR A 120 17.71 28.69 39.21
N THR A 121 18.69 28.34 38.38
CA THR A 121 18.44 27.85 37.01
C THR A 121 18.75 26.36 36.91
N ILE A 122 17.83 25.57 36.36
CA ILE A 122 18.07 24.15 36.07
C ILE A 122 18.78 24.04 34.73
N LYS A 123 20.02 23.54 34.74
CA LYS A 123 20.78 23.23 33.52
C LYS A 123 20.50 21.82 33.01
N GLN A 124 20.32 20.87 33.91
CA GLN A 124 20.13 19.47 33.57
C GLN A 124 19.13 18.81 34.51
N PHE A 125 18.24 18.00 33.95
CA PHE A 125 17.32 17.14 34.69
C PHE A 125 17.31 15.76 34.03
N SER A 126 17.50 14.72 34.84
CA SER A 126 17.39 13.34 34.40
C SER A 126 16.64 12.53 35.44
N PHE A 127 15.61 11.82 34.97
CA PHE A 127 14.83 10.90 35.78
C PHE A 127 15.18 9.47 35.40
N GLN A 128 15.70 8.69 36.35
CA GLN A 128 16.07 7.31 36.13
C GLN A 128 14.97 6.35 36.59
N SER A 129 14.96 5.14 36.03
CA SER A 129 13.96 4.11 36.33
C SER A 129 14.02 3.58 37.77
N ASP A 130 15.13 3.79 38.48
CA ASP A 130 15.32 3.41 39.88
C ASP A 130 14.75 4.45 40.87
N LYS A 131 13.95 5.40 40.36
CA LYS A 131 13.42 6.57 41.07
C LYS A 131 14.51 7.55 41.54
N SER A 132 15.70 7.50 40.95
CA SER A 132 16.71 8.53 41.16
C SER A 132 16.52 9.71 40.19
N VAL A 133 16.82 10.90 40.69
CA VAL A 133 16.72 12.17 39.97
C VAL A 133 18.09 12.82 40.00
N SER A 134 18.65 13.11 38.84
CA SER A 134 19.89 13.87 38.73
C SER A 134 19.59 15.28 38.23
N LEU A 135 20.08 16.27 38.98
CA LEU A 135 19.84 17.70 38.75
C LEU A 135 21.17 18.42 38.64
N GLY A 136 21.36 19.15 37.55
CA GLY A 136 22.40 20.17 37.42
C GLY A 136 21.78 21.54 37.63
N LEU A 137 22.14 22.23 38.70
CA LEU A 137 21.59 23.53 39.07
C LEU A 137 22.68 24.60 39.02
N ASN A 138 22.29 25.82 38.66
CA ASN A 138 23.08 27.02 38.88
C ASN A 138 22.41 27.84 39.99
N VAL A 139 23.06 27.92 41.15
CA VAL A 139 22.56 28.61 42.34
C VAL A 139 23.30 29.94 42.48
N PRO A 140 22.61 31.09 42.63
CA PRO A 140 23.25 32.40 42.60
C PRO A 140 24.13 32.70 43.81
N LEU A 141 23.75 32.23 45.02
CA LEU A 141 24.45 32.50 46.27
C LEU A 141 24.73 31.22 47.07
N PRO A 142 25.84 31.15 47.83
CA PRO A 142 26.14 29.99 48.69
C PRO A 142 25.05 29.71 49.72
N ILE A 143 24.40 30.76 50.26
CA ILE A 143 23.31 30.61 51.24
C ILE A 143 22.08 29.91 50.66
N ASP A 144 21.83 30.08 49.36
CA ASP A 144 20.71 29.46 48.68
C ASP A 144 20.94 27.96 48.49
N VAL A 145 22.19 27.51 48.48
CA VAL A 145 22.54 26.08 48.50
C VAL A 145 22.11 25.43 49.82
N ALA A 146 22.37 26.10 50.94
CA ALA A 146 21.94 25.62 52.25
C ALA A 146 20.41 25.60 52.37
N ARG A 147 19.73 26.64 51.84
CA ARG A 147 18.26 26.67 51.77
C ARG A 147 17.70 25.56 50.88
N LEU A 148 18.32 25.29 49.75
CA LEU A 148 17.96 24.19 48.87
C LEU A 148 18.07 22.85 49.60
N TRP A 149 19.20 22.60 50.26
CA TRP A 149 19.39 21.38 51.06
C TRP A 149 18.30 21.20 52.11
N LEU A 150 18.01 22.25 52.87
CA LEU A 150 16.98 22.23 53.90
C LEU A 150 15.57 22.02 53.32
N SER A 151 15.29 22.61 52.16
CA SER A 151 14.00 22.48 51.47
C SER A 151 13.80 21.05 50.98
N ILE A 152 14.84 20.44 50.42
CA ILE A 152 14.80 19.04 49.97
C ILE A 152 14.64 18.09 51.16
N ASP A 153 15.43 18.28 52.23
CA ASP A 153 15.36 17.46 53.45
C ASP A 153 13.97 17.53 54.10
N ARG A 154 13.40 18.73 54.23
CA ARG A 154 12.07 18.95 54.83
C ARG A 154 10.90 18.55 53.93
N SER A 155 11.12 18.34 52.63
CA SER A 155 10.05 18.01 51.70
C SER A 155 9.38 16.65 51.96
N GLY A 156 10.04 15.75 52.70
CA GLY A 156 9.60 14.37 52.91
C GLY A 156 9.48 13.52 51.64
N THR A 157 9.86 14.08 50.49
CA THR A 157 9.67 13.51 49.14
C THR A 157 10.90 12.71 48.70
N PHE A 158 12.07 13.02 49.25
CA PHE A 158 13.35 12.42 48.90
C PHE A 158 13.98 11.73 50.12
N GLN A 159 14.56 10.54 49.93
CA GLN A 159 15.22 9.76 51.00
C GLN A 159 16.70 10.09 51.14
N SER A 160 17.37 10.41 50.04
CA SER A 160 18.81 10.70 50.03
C SER A 160 19.13 11.84 49.08
N VAL A 161 20.02 12.72 49.55
CA VAL A 161 20.56 13.85 48.80
C VAL A 161 22.07 13.71 48.82
N ASN A 162 22.69 13.58 47.65
CA ASN A 162 24.13 13.61 47.53
C ASN A 162 24.54 14.89 46.78
N ILE A 163 25.18 15.82 47.50
CA ILE A 163 25.87 16.98 46.92
C ILE A 163 27.35 16.64 46.87
N LYS A 164 27.93 16.63 45.67
CA LYS A 164 29.35 16.26 45.49
C LYS A 164 30.31 17.38 45.89
N SER A 165 29.98 18.64 45.64
CA SER A 165 30.84 19.78 45.98
C SER A 165 30.04 21.09 46.01
N VAL A 166 30.39 21.96 46.96
CA VAL A 166 29.86 23.33 47.10
C VAL A 166 31.06 24.26 47.29
N SER A 167 31.09 25.38 46.57
CA SER A 167 32.11 26.42 46.77
C SER A 167 31.63 27.38 47.86
N LEU A 168 32.53 28.10 48.54
CA LEU A 168 32.14 29.16 49.47
C LEU A 168 32.37 30.57 48.89
N GLN A 169 32.68 30.65 47.60
CA GLN A 169 32.83 31.94 46.93
C GLN A 169 31.46 32.58 46.72
N ASP A 170 31.35 33.90 46.97
CA ASP A 170 30.19 34.73 46.67
C ASP A 170 30.03 34.95 45.15
N LYS A 171 29.82 33.85 44.44
CA LYS A 171 29.61 33.76 43.00
C LYS A 171 28.60 32.66 42.73
N ALA A 172 27.97 32.72 41.56
CA ALA A 172 27.08 31.67 41.08
C ALA A 172 27.80 30.32 41.08
N GLN A 173 27.11 29.28 41.54
CA GLN A 173 27.67 27.95 41.74
C GLN A 173 26.90 26.91 40.95
N GLU A 174 27.65 26.07 40.26
CA GLU A 174 27.11 24.89 39.60
C GLU A 174 27.13 23.70 40.53
N ILE A 175 25.96 23.12 40.78
CA ILE A 175 25.78 22.04 41.73
C ILE A 175 25.16 20.86 41.01
N GLN A 176 25.80 19.70 41.17
CA GLN A 176 25.25 18.43 40.76
C GLN A 176 24.65 17.72 41.97
N LEU A 177 23.35 17.45 41.88
CA LEU A 177 22.56 16.80 42.90
C LEU A 177 22.06 15.47 42.37
N THR A 178 22.17 14.44 43.20
CA THR A 178 21.46 13.18 42.99
C THR A 178 20.49 12.99 44.14
N LEU A 179 19.20 12.91 43.81
CA LEU A 179 18.10 12.68 44.75
C LEU A 179 17.50 11.31 44.51
N ARG A 180 17.01 10.66 45.56
CA ARG A 180 16.21 9.43 45.42
C ARG A 180 14.82 9.64 45.98
N LEU A 181 13.78 9.40 45.18
CA LEU A 181 12.40 9.51 45.64
C LEU A 181 12.07 8.40 46.65
N LYS A 182 11.18 8.73 47.58
CA LYS A 182 10.67 7.80 48.58
C LYS A 182 9.72 6.73 47.98
#